data_AF-A0A553EPD1-F1
#
_entry.id   AF-A0A553EPD1-F1
#
_cell.length_a   1.000
_cell.length_b   1.000
_cell.length_c   1.000
_cell.angle_alpha   90.00
_cell.angle_beta   90.00
_cell.angle_gamma   90.00
#
_symmetry.space_group_name_H-M   'P 1'
#
loop_
_entity.id
_entity.type
_entity.pdbx_description
1 polymer ?
#
loop_
_entity_poly.entity_id
_entity_poly.type
_entity_poly.pdbx_seq_one_letter_code
_entity_poly.pdbx_strand_id
1 'polypeptide(L)'
;MSDLDDIKEKIRAAMNSQGTYTSDLDLCITLCAGSYIAFKIALNDIAKKKRSFVTEVSREGNKKLVAHPAFKVLFDALEVTRKQLRELGLTLQTLSASDDDEVNDLINEVDKIDRDGEGD
;
A
#
# COMPACT_ATOMS: atom_id res chain seq x y z
N MET A 1 -1.99 -5.66 -22.23
CA MET A 1 -2.95 -5.01 -21.32
C MET A 1 -2.17 -4.03 -20.46
N SER A 2 -2.77 -2.90 -20.07
CA SER A 2 -2.06 -1.95 -19.20
C SER A 2 -2.02 -2.49 -17.76
N ASP A 3 -1.00 -2.14 -16.97
CA ASP A 3 -0.92 -2.51 -15.55
C ASP A 3 -2.23 -2.16 -14.79
N LEU A 4 -2.89 -1.09 -15.22
CA LEU A 4 -4.19 -0.66 -14.69
C LEU A 4 -5.30 -1.66 -14.99
N ASP A 5 -5.39 -2.16 -16.22
CA ASP A 5 -6.41 -3.14 -16.61
C ASP A 5 -6.21 -4.47 -15.87
N ASP A 6 -4.95 -4.91 -15.71
CA ASP A 6 -4.63 -6.12 -14.96
C ASP A 6 -5.04 -6.02 -13.48
N ILE A 7 -4.84 -4.85 -12.87
CA ILE A 7 -5.28 -4.59 -11.48
C ILE A 7 -6.81 -4.55 -11.39
N LYS A 8 -7.49 -3.90 -12.34
CA LYS A 8 -8.96 -3.87 -12.37
C LYS A 8 -9.54 -5.28 -12.47
N GLU A 9 -9.00 -6.12 -13.34
CA GLU A 9 -9.44 -7.51 -13.48
C GLU A 9 -9.21 -8.31 -12.19
N LYS A 10 -8.10 -8.11 -11.48
CA LYS A 10 -7.87 -8.75 -10.18
C LYS A 10 -8.88 -8.30 -9.12
N ILE A 11 -9.20 -7.01 -9.06
CA ILE A 11 -10.21 -6.48 -8.13
C ILE A 11 -11.59 -7.05 -8.48
N ARG A 12 -11.96 -7.07 -9.76
CA ARG A 12 -13.21 -7.70 -10.23
C ARG A 12 -13.27 -9.17 -9.87
N ALA A 13 -12.20 -9.92 -10.08
CA ALA A 13 -12.14 -11.34 -9.73
C ALA A 13 -12.35 -11.57 -8.23
N ALA A 14 -11.72 -10.75 -7.38
CA ALA A 14 -11.88 -10.82 -5.93
C ALA A 14 -13.31 -10.48 -5.48
N MET A 15 -13.96 -9.50 -6.10
CA MET A 15 -15.37 -9.17 -5.78
C MET A 15 -16.34 -10.23 -6.33
N ASN A 16 -16.04 -10.84 -7.48
CA ASN A 16 -16.84 -11.93 -8.04
C ASN A 16 -16.75 -13.19 -7.19
N SER A 17 -15.57 -13.53 -6.65
CA SER A 17 -15.44 -14.69 -5.74
C SER A 17 -16.21 -14.49 -4.43
N GLN A 18 -16.40 -13.25 -4.00
CA GLN A 18 -17.23 -12.89 -2.84
C GLN A 18 -18.73 -12.77 -3.17
N GLY A 19 -19.10 -12.79 -4.45
CA GLY A 19 -20.49 -12.54 -4.89
C GLY A 19 -20.98 -11.10 -4.66
N THR A 20 -20.07 -10.14 -4.45
CA THR A 20 -20.39 -8.73 -4.17
C THR A 20 -20.26 -7.82 -5.39
N TYR A 21 -19.73 -8.35 -6.50
CA TYR A 21 -19.54 -7.59 -7.73
C TYR A 21 -20.86 -7.14 -8.36
N THR A 22 -20.94 -5.86 -8.73
CA THR A 22 -21.99 -5.29 -9.57
C THR A 22 -21.35 -4.33 -10.58
N SER A 23 -21.99 -4.14 -11.75
CA SER A 23 -21.49 -3.22 -12.79
C SER A 23 -21.41 -1.76 -12.31
N ASP A 24 -22.22 -1.38 -11.32
CA ASP A 24 -22.23 -0.02 -10.76
C ASP A 24 -20.93 0.30 -10.01
N LEU A 25 -20.17 -0.72 -9.60
CA LEU A 25 -18.91 -0.58 -8.88
C LEU A 25 -17.69 -0.41 -9.81
N ASP A 26 -17.87 -0.42 -11.14
CA ASP A 26 -16.75 -0.29 -12.09
C ASP A 26 -15.97 1.03 -11.95
N LEU A 27 -16.66 2.11 -11.56
CA LEU A 27 -16.00 3.38 -11.25
C LEU A 27 -15.14 3.23 -9.99
N CYS A 28 -15.68 2.64 -8.92
CA CYS A 28 -14.96 2.39 -7.68
C CYS A 28 -13.77 1.44 -7.89
N ILE A 29 -13.92 0.42 -8.73
CA ILE A 29 -12.83 -0.47 -9.15
C ILE A 29 -11.74 0.32 -9.87
N THR A 30 -12.11 1.23 -10.77
CA THR A 30 -11.15 2.07 -11.49
C THR A 30 -10.40 3.02 -10.55
N LEU A 31 -11.11 3.65 -9.60
CA LEU A 31 -10.52 4.51 -8.58
C LEU A 31 -9.57 3.72 -7.66
N CYS A 32 -9.98 2.54 -7.22
CA CYS A 32 -9.17 1.65 -6.41
C CYS A 32 -7.90 1.23 -7.16
N ALA A 33 -8.02 0.78 -8.41
CA ALA A 33 -6.87 0.41 -9.23
C ALA A 33 -5.89 1.59 -9.45
N GLY A 34 -6.41 2.79 -9.72
CA GLY A 34 -5.61 4.01 -9.84
C GLY A 34 -4.88 4.38 -8.54
N SER A 35 -5.59 4.31 -7.40
CA SER A 35 -4.99 4.58 -6.09
C SER A 35 -3.88 3.58 -5.76
N TYR A 36 -4.07 2.30 -6.11
CA TYR A 36 -3.06 1.26 -5.90
C TYR A 36 -1.81 1.49 -6.76
N ILE A 37 -1.95 1.95 -8.00
CA ILE A 37 -0.79 2.33 -8.83
C ILE A 37 -0.03 3.51 -8.19
N ALA A 38 -0.74 4.54 -7.72
CA ALA A 38 -0.12 5.67 -7.04
C ALA A 38 0.65 5.22 -5.79
N PHE A 39 0.06 4.32 -5.01
CA PHE A 39 0.72 3.68 -3.87
C PHE A 39 1.98 2.91 -4.28
N LYS A 40 1.93 2.08 -5.34
CA LYS A 40 3.12 1.34 -5.83
C LYS A 40 4.24 2.28 -6.27
N ILE A 41 3.92 3.40 -6.91
CA ILE A 41 4.91 4.41 -7.30
C ILE A 41 5.56 5.01 -6.04
N ALA A 42 4.75 5.47 -5.08
CA ALA A 42 5.25 6.04 -3.83
C ALA A 42 6.07 5.03 -3.01
N LEU A 43 5.70 3.74 -3.04
CA LEU A 43 6.44 2.67 -2.38
C LEU A 43 7.81 2.47 -3.03
N ASN A 44 7.88 2.48 -4.36
CA ASN A 44 9.15 2.39 -5.08
C ASN A 44 10.07 3.58 -4.83
N ASP A 45 9.51 4.77 -4.60
CA ASP A 45 10.28 5.97 -4.26
C ASP A 45 10.98 5.85 -2.90
N ILE A 46 10.35 5.17 -1.93
CA ILE A 46 10.96 4.93 -0.62
C ILE A 46 11.88 3.70 -0.60
N ALA A 47 11.60 2.66 -1.39
CA ALA A 47 12.40 1.43 -1.41
C ALA A 47 13.85 1.68 -1.80
N LYS A 48 14.09 2.75 -2.58
CA LYS A 48 15.43 3.18 -3.01
C LYS A 48 16.15 4.06 -1.97
N LYS A 49 15.51 4.45 -0.87
CA LYS A 49 16.06 5.37 0.13
C LYS A 49 16.72 4.60 1.27
N LYS A 50 17.88 5.11 1.71
CA LYS A 50 18.62 4.57 2.88
C LYS A 50 18.25 5.23 4.21
N ARG A 51 17.52 6.36 4.17
CA ARG A 51 17.23 7.18 5.35
C ARG A 51 15.81 7.73 5.27
N SER A 52 15.16 7.80 6.43
CA SER A 52 13.81 8.33 6.61
C SER A 52 13.74 9.86 6.66
N PHE A 53 14.88 10.54 6.60
CA PHE A 53 15.00 11.98 6.78
C PHE A 53 15.89 12.62 5.72
N VAL A 54 15.71 13.92 5.52
CA VAL A 54 16.58 14.79 4.73
C VAL A 54 17.15 15.90 5.61
N THR A 55 18.35 16.35 5.29
CA THR A 55 18.96 17.51 5.95
C THR A 55 18.54 18.77 5.19
N GLU A 56 17.85 19.66 5.88
CA GLU A 56 17.53 21.00 5.37
C GLU A 56 18.46 22.03 6.00
N VAL A 57 18.82 23.04 5.22
CA VAL A 57 19.58 24.20 5.70
C VAL A 57 18.59 25.35 5.88
N SER A 58 18.53 25.91 7.09
CA SER A 58 17.68 27.08 7.38
C SER A 58 18.21 28.33 6.67
N ARG A 59 17.39 29.39 6.66
CA ARG A 59 17.83 30.70 6.13
C ARG A 59 19.04 31.25 6.88
N GLU A 60 19.18 30.95 8.17
CA GLU A 60 20.34 31.33 9.00
C GLU A 60 21.55 30.39 8.83
N GLY A 61 21.46 29.37 7.98
CA GLY A 61 22.56 28.43 7.72
C GLY A 61 22.62 27.22 8.67
N ASN A 62 21.65 27.06 9.57
CA ASN A 62 21.61 25.93 10.49
C ASN A 62 21.13 24.66 9.78
N LYS A 63 21.81 23.53 10.02
CA LYS A 63 21.36 22.22 9.53
C LYS A 63 20.30 21.65 10.48
N LYS A 64 19.15 21.26 9.93
CA LYS A 64 18.09 20.52 10.65
C LYS A 64 17.76 19.23 9.91
N LEU A 65 17.34 18.21 10.65
CA LEU A 65 16.82 16.97 10.07
C LEU A 65 15.30 17.07 10.02
N VAL A 66 14.72 16.78 8.86
CA VAL A 66 13.26 16.72 8.68
C VAL A 66 12.87 15.40 8.02
N ALA A 67 11.63 14.96 8.26
CA ALA A 67 11.12 13.76 7.63
C ALA A 67 11.19 13.86 6.10
N HIS A 68 11.59 12.76 5.44
CA HIS A 68 11.72 12.74 4.00
C HIS A 68 10.32 12.81 3.35
N PRO A 69 10.05 13.79 2.46
CA PRO A 69 8.69 14.03 1.92
C PRO A 69 8.03 12.81 1.26
N ALA A 70 8.83 11.92 0.63
CA ALA A 70 8.33 10.68 0.04
C ALA A 70 7.55 9.78 1.03
N PHE A 71 7.90 9.76 2.31
CA PHE A 71 7.14 8.99 3.31
C PHE A 71 5.75 9.58 3.52
N LYS A 72 5.61 10.91 3.52
CA LYS A 72 4.31 11.56 3.58
C LYS A 72 3.45 11.18 2.36
N VAL A 73 4.03 11.26 1.16
CA VAL A 73 3.35 10.88 -0.09
C VAL A 73 2.90 9.42 -0.05
N LEU A 74 3.75 8.52 0.47
CA LEU A 74 3.39 7.12 0.65
C LEU A 74 2.22 6.94 1.61
N PHE A 75 2.25 7.59 2.78
CA PHE A 75 1.17 7.47 3.76
C PHE A 75 -0.16 8.05 3.25
N ASP A 76 -0.12 9.17 2.53
CA ASP A 76 -1.31 9.76 1.90
C ASP A 76 -1.89 8.80 0.84
N ALA A 77 -1.04 8.19 -0.01
CA ALA A 77 -1.46 7.22 -1.01
C ALA A 77 -1.99 5.90 -0.40
N LEU A 78 -1.34 5.42 0.67
CA LEU A 78 -1.77 4.26 1.44
C LEU A 78 -3.18 4.47 2.02
N GLU A 79 -3.43 5.63 2.63
CA GLU A 79 -4.72 5.94 3.24
C GLU A 79 -5.85 6.01 2.20
N VAL A 80 -5.60 6.63 1.04
CA VAL A 80 -6.56 6.65 -0.07
C VAL A 80 -6.85 5.24 -0.56
N THR A 81 -5.80 4.44 -0.80
CA THR A 81 -5.95 3.06 -1.29
C THR A 81 -6.74 2.20 -0.29
N ARG A 82 -6.48 2.36 1.01
CA ARG A 82 -7.20 1.65 2.07
C ARG A 82 -8.69 2.02 2.11
N LYS A 83 -9.04 3.30 1.90
CA LYS A 83 -10.44 3.76 1.82
C LYS A 83 -11.16 3.13 0.63
N GLN A 84 -10.52 3.11 -0.54
CA GLN A 84 -11.09 2.50 -1.74
C GLN A 84 -11.29 0.98 -1.57
N LEU A 85 -10.32 0.27 -0.98
CA LEU A 85 -10.48 -1.15 -0.64
C LEU A 85 -11.63 -1.40 0.34
N ARG A 86 -11.83 -0.51 1.32
CA ARG A 86 -12.94 -0.59 2.28
C ARG A 86 -14.29 -0.37 1.58
N GLU A 87 -14.39 0.60 0.68
CA GLU A 87 -15.60 0.87 -0.11
C GLU A 87 -16.02 -0.33 -0.97
N LEU A 88 -15.04 -1.09 -1.48
CA LEU A 88 -15.28 -2.30 -2.26
C LEU A 88 -15.49 -3.57 -1.41
N GLY A 89 -15.43 -3.47 -0.08
CA GLY A 89 -15.55 -4.65 0.80
C GLY A 89 -14.38 -5.62 0.68
N LEU A 90 -13.18 -5.15 0.30
CA LEU A 90 -11.99 -5.97 0.10
C LEU A 90 -11.00 -5.91 1.29
N THR A 91 -11.46 -5.50 2.47
CA THR A 91 -10.62 -5.42 3.68
C THR A 91 -10.81 -6.64 4.58
N LEU A 92 -9.87 -6.92 5.48
CA LEU A 92 -9.94 -8.09 6.37
C LEU A 92 -11.25 -8.20 7.17
N GLN A 93 -11.86 -7.06 7.53
CA GLN A 93 -13.16 -7.01 8.22
C GLN A 93 -14.33 -7.58 7.41
N THR A 94 -14.18 -7.65 6.09
CA THR A 94 -15.15 -8.21 5.14
C THR A 94 -14.66 -9.54 4.53
N LEU A 95 -13.37 -9.83 4.60
CA LEU A 95 -12.73 -11.09 4.15
C LEU A 95 -12.68 -12.19 5.23
N SER A 96 -13.06 -11.90 6.48
CA SER A 96 -13.05 -12.85 7.61
C SER A 96 -14.07 -14.00 7.49
N ALA A 97 -14.43 -14.38 6.26
CA ALA A 97 -15.17 -15.58 5.91
C ALA A 97 -14.26 -16.67 5.28
N SER A 98 -12.95 -16.44 5.13
CA SER A 98 -11.99 -17.45 4.67
C SER A 98 -10.80 -17.56 5.63
N ASP A 99 -10.71 -18.73 6.27
CA ASP A 99 -9.88 -19.11 7.44
C ASP A 99 -8.35 -19.23 7.22
N ASP A 100 -7.73 -18.51 6.29
CA ASP A 100 -6.26 -18.56 6.12
C ASP A 100 -5.62 -17.18 6.29
N ASP A 101 -4.93 -17.01 7.42
CA ASP A 101 -4.43 -15.75 7.99
C ASP A 101 -3.10 -15.31 7.32
N GLU A 102 -3.12 -15.06 6.00
CA GLU A 102 -1.95 -14.61 5.20
C GLU A 102 -1.24 -13.38 5.79
N VAL A 103 -1.97 -12.51 6.49
CA VAL A 103 -1.41 -11.30 7.12
C VAL A 103 -0.55 -11.66 8.33
N ASN A 104 -0.94 -12.68 9.09
CA ASN A 104 -0.17 -13.15 10.24
C ASN A 104 1.14 -13.82 9.78
N ASP A 105 1.09 -14.55 8.66
CA ASP A 105 2.28 -15.14 8.04
C ASP A 105 3.25 -14.07 7.50
N LEU A 106 2.74 -13.01 6.87
CA LEU A 106 3.57 -11.91 6.38
C LEU A 106 4.25 -11.13 7.52
N ILE A 107 3.55 -10.91 8.63
CA ILE A 107 4.14 -10.27 9.83
C ILE A 107 5.25 -11.16 10.42
N ASN A 108 5.01 -12.47 10.50
CA ASN A 108 6.01 -13.42 10.99
C ASN A 108 7.23 -13.57 10.07
N GLU A 109 7.08 -13.43 8.75
CA GLU A 109 8.22 -13.40 7.83
C GLU A 109 9.05 -12.13 7.97
N VAL A 110 8.40 -10.96 8.11
CA VAL A 110 9.10 -9.69 8.31
C VAL A 110 9.86 -9.67 9.64
N ASP A 111 9.27 -10.18 10.71
CA ASP A 111 9.93 -10.31 12.02
C ASP A 111 11.12 -11.29 12.02
N LYS A 112 11.17 -12.24 11.08
CA LYS A 112 12.32 -13.15 10.91
C LYS A 112 13.50 -12.47 10.22
N ILE A 113 13.24 -11.58 9.26
CA ILE A 113 14.31 -10.89 8.51
C ILE A 113 15.14 -9.98 9.43
N ASP A 114 14.56 -9.43 10.50
CA ASP A 114 15.28 -8.60 11.47
C ASP A 114 16.17 -9.40 12.46
N ARG A 115 16.02 -10.74 12.57
CA ARG A 115 16.84 -11.55 13.50
C ARG A 115 18.07 -12.19 12.88
N ASP A 116 18.17 -12.26 11.56
CA ASP A 116 19.31 -12.89 10.87
C ASP A 116 20.44 -11.89 10.52
N GLY A 117 20.34 -10.65 11.02
CA GLY A 117 21.31 -9.57 10.78
C GLY A 117 22.25 -9.22 11.93
N GLU A 118 22.12 -9.83 13.11
CA GLU A 118 23.04 -9.66 14.25
C GLU A 118 23.63 -11.02 14.66
N GLY A 119 24.67 -11.45 13.94
CA GLY A 119 25.44 -12.65 14.27
C GLY A 119 26.77 -12.69 13.52
N ASP A 120 27.81 -12.20 14.21
CA ASP A 120 29.26 -12.17 13.91
C ASP A 120 29.78 -11.22 12.80
#